data_AF-A0A9X7PJ79-F1
#
_entry.id   AF-A0A9X7PJ79-F1
#
_cell.length_a   1.000
_cell.length_b   1.000
_cell.length_c   1.000
_cell.angle_alpha   90.00
_cell.angle_beta   90.00
_cell.angle_gamma   90.00
#
_symmetry.space_group_name_H-M   'P 1'
#
loop_
_entity.id
_entity.type
_entity.pdbx_description
1 polymer ?
#
loop_
_entity_poly.entity_id
_entity_poly.type
_entity_poly.pdbx_seq_one_letter_code
_entity_poly.pdbx_strand_id
1 'polypeptide(L)'
;MTVRSAWLLGTGQTREDTRLAPLGVMAPAGEMTSRDGVIAGGAPFSASGVSAMQVQIGVGRAVVQGTVAQGAYPVAITAPEVVTIADGHAQFGRVDSIVLRVADPGYDTSPAPAVRVEVVQGEPTATPAAPTLTGAALRLWDVTVPAGISAGTGGITWSSALADRRRFTSAAGGIIPRGYGLAFAGSYDGQYRDTGAGLERWSAKAGAWQPYPADSGWQPLTLSSGYGWPNHGTPAAWRRIGPLIMLRGRIGPTKAGSTIPNGATILTLPVEARPAGGREFAWASPRDQISRGPSICRVEIQPGGAVRTYEFWELPQWISLDGVTYTAD
;
A
#
# COMPACT_ATOMS: atom_id res chain seq x y z
N MET A 1 -2.93 31.07 -19.35
CA MET A 1 -3.41 30.48 -18.08
C MET A 1 -2.44 29.36 -17.71
N THR A 2 -1.94 29.32 -16.47
CA THR A 2 -0.92 28.36 -15.99
C THR A 2 -1.52 27.03 -15.56
N VAL A 3 -2.78 27.06 -15.08
CA VAL A 3 -3.59 25.88 -14.79
C VAL A 3 -4.52 25.60 -15.95
N ARG A 4 -4.64 24.34 -16.33
CA ARG A 4 -5.42 23.87 -17.48
C ARG A 4 -6.22 22.64 -17.09
N SER A 5 -7.40 22.47 -17.68
CA SER A 5 -8.24 21.28 -17.49
C SER A 5 -8.81 20.77 -18.80
N ALA A 6 -9.00 19.45 -18.89
CA ALA A 6 -9.72 18.82 -19.99
C ALA A 6 -11.21 18.66 -19.71
N TRP A 7 -12.01 18.75 -20.77
CA TRP A 7 -13.47 18.52 -20.77
C TRP A 7 -14.31 19.45 -19.86
N LEU A 8 -13.73 20.54 -19.36
CA LEU A 8 -14.42 21.51 -18.50
C LEU A 8 -15.28 22.53 -19.30
N LEU A 9 -14.90 22.87 -20.53
CA LEU A 9 -15.56 23.92 -21.31
C LEU A 9 -16.77 23.37 -22.09
N GLY A 10 -17.92 24.03 -21.96
CA GLY A 10 -19.15 23.64 -22.67
C GLY A 10 -19.12 23.84 -24.19
N THR A 11 -18.24 24.70 -24.72
CA THR A 11 -18.15 25.03 -26.16
C THR A 11 -16.93 24.41 -26.86
N GLY A 12 -16.36 23.34 -26.29
CA GLY A 12 -15.25 22.58 -26.86
C GLY A 12 -13.92 22.81 -26.16
N GLN A 13 -12.99 21.88 -26.38
CA GLN A 13 -11.66 21.86 -25.75
C GLN A 13 -10.57 22.16 -26.77
N THR A 14 -9.52 22.89 -26.37
CA THR A 14 -8.39 23.13 -27.25
C THR A 14 -7.54 21.87 -27.41
N ARG A 15 -6.94 21.69 -28.60
CA ARG A 15 -5.97 20.60 -28.86
C ARG A 15 -4.79 20.62 -27.88
N GLU A 16 -4.42 21.81 -27.40
CA GLU A 16 -3.34 21.97 -26.43
C GLU A 16 -3.76 21.43 -25.06
N ASP A 17 -4.95 21.78 -24.56
CA ASP A 17 -5.44 21.28 -23.28
C ASP A 17 -5.64 19.76 -23.28
N THR A 18 -6.11 19.19 -24.40
CA THR A 18 -6.23 17.72 -24.55
C THR A 18 -4.86 17.04 -24.50
N ARG A 19 -3.81 17.64 -25.08
CA ARG A 19 -2.44 17.08 -25.07
C ARG A 19 -1.67 17.32 -23.77
N LEU A 20 -2.01 18.36 -23.03
CA LEU A 20 -1.38 18.67 -21.74
C LEU A 20 -2.03 17.92 -20.57
N ALA A 21 -3.31 17.55 -20.69
CA ALA A 21 -4.01 16.71 -19.73
C ALA A 21 -4.59 15.38 -20.29
N PRO A 22 -3.84 14.60 -21.12
CA PRO A 22 -4.31 13.33 -21.65
C PRO A 22 -4.22 12.28 -20.55
N LEU A 23 -5.35 11.65 -20.22
CA LEU A 23 -5.41 10.60 -19.22
C LEU A 23 -6.13 9.36 -19.76
N GLY A 24 -5.63 8.19 -19.41
CA GLY A 24 -6.33 6.93 -19.60
C GLY A 24 -7.36 6.70 -18.48
N VAL A 25 -7.92 5.49 -18.43
CA VAL A 25 -8.80 5.08 -17.33
C VAL A 25 -7.98 5.09 -16.04
N MET A 26 -8.37 5.92 -15.07
CA MET A 26 -7.70 6.00 -13.77
C MET A 26 -8.20 4.90 -12.84
N ALA A 27 -7.45 4.62 -11.78
CA ALA A 27 -7.90 3.76 -10.70
C ALA A 27 -9.31 4.23 -10.27
N PRO A 28 -10.34 3.38 -10.34
CA PRO A 28 -11.69 3.78 -9.98
C PRO A 28 -11.78 4.11 -8.48
N ALA A 29 -12.75 4.93 -8.11
CA ALA A 29 -13.23 5.12 -6.74
C ALA A 29 -14.66 4.60 -6.56
N GLY A 30 -15.34 4.28 -7.66
CA GLY A 30 -16.68 3.73 -7.77
C GLY A 30 -16.98 3.41 -9.24
N GLU A 31 -18.20 3.00 -9.55
CA GLU A 31 -18.61 2.58 -10.90
C GLU A 31 -18.54 3.74 -11.91
N MET A 32 -18.86 4.94 -11.44
CA MET A 32 -18.91 6.17 -12.24
C MET A 32 -17.87 7.21 -11.81
N THR A 33 -16.98 6.86 -10.87
CA THR A 33 -16.02 7.80 -10.29
C THR A 33 -14.60 7.28 -10.35
N SER A 34 -13.66 8.19 -10.57
CA SER A 34 -12.23 7.91 -10.54
C SER A 34 -11.65 8.32 -9.19
N ARG A 35 -10.62 7.60 -8.75
CA ARG A 35 -9.75 8.05 -7.66
C ARG A 35 -9.00 9.27 -8.16
N ASP A 36 -9.37 10.42 -7.65
CA ASP A 36 -8.63 11.65 -7.83
C ASP A 36 -7.28 11.59 -7.11
N GLY A 37 -6.42 12.51 -7.49
CA GLY A 37 -5.08 12.57 -6.94
C GLY A 37 -4.07 13.07 -7.94
N VAL A 38 -2.88 13.25 -7.42
CA VAL A 38 -1.70 13.64 -8.17
C VAL A 38 -1.20 12.44 -8.97
N ILE A 39 -0.79 12.68 -10.21
CA ILE A 39 -0.15 11.69 -11.05
C ILE A 39 1.35 11.76 -10.78
N ALA A 40 1.92 10.63 -10.35
CA ALA A 40 3.35 10.55 -10.06
C ALA A 40 4.20 10.84 -11.31
N GLY A 41 5.35 11.47 -11.08
CA GLY A 41 6.31 11.86 -12.12
C GLY A 41 7.19 13.01 -11.63
N GLY A 42 8.36 12.69 -11.08
CA GLY A 42 9.21 13.67 -10.39
C GLY A 42 8.60 14.11 -9.06
N ALA A 43 8.63 15.42 -8.78
CA ALA A 43 8.04 16.04 -7.58
C ALA A 43 6.82 16.92 -7.94
N PRO A 44 5.73 16.35 -8.47
CA PRO A 44 4.60 17.11 -9.01
C PRO A 44 3.95 17.98 -7.93
N PHE A 45 3.64 19.23 -8.28
CA PHE A 45 3.03 20.21 -7.37
C PHE A 45 3.81 20.42 -6.06
N SER A 46 5.14 20.36 -6.09
CA SER A 46 5.99 20.74 -4.96
C SER A 46 5.68 22.16 -4.51
N ALA A 47 5.54 22.39 -3.19
CA ALA A 47 5.36 23.71 -2.63
C ALA A 47 6.69 24.29 -2.13
N SER A 48 6.93 25.57 -2.41
CA SER A 48 8.08 26.32 -1.90
C SER A 48 7.68 27.75 -1.57
N GLY A 49 8.01 28.22 -0.37
CA GLY A 49 7.82 29.63 -0.01
C GLY A 49 8.62 30.57 -0.92
N VAL A 50 7.98 31.64 -1.39
CA VAL A 50 8.61 32.63 -2.29
C VAL A 50 8.62 34.05 -1.72
N SER A 51 7.76 34.34 -0.74
CA SER A 51 7.82 35.57 0.06
C SER A 51 7.22 35.33 1.44
N ALA A 52 7.20 36.34 2.31
CA ALA A 52 6.70 36.23 3.69
C ALA A 52 5.29 35.60 3.79
N MET A 53 4.41 35.89 2.83
CA MET A 53 3.02 35.39 2.81
C MET A 53 2.66 34.71 1.49
N GLN A 54 3.64 34.28 0.69
CA GLN A 54 3.38 33.62 -0.59
C GLN A 54 4.14 32.31 -0.74
N VAL A 55 3.46 31.36 -1.37
CA VAL A 55 3.98 30.04 -1.70
C VAL A 55 3.74 29.76 -3.16
N GLN A 56 4.74 29.16 -3.80
CA GLN A 56 4.68 28.72 -5.17
C GLN A 56 4.39 27.22 -5.22
N ILE A 57 3.44 26.83 -6.07
CA ILE A 57 3.15 25.45 -6.42
C ILE A 57 3.78 25.14 -7.77
N GLY A 58 4.60 24.10 -7.79
CA GLY A 58 5.30 23.63 -8.98
C GLY A 58 4.38 22.99 -10.02
N VAL A 59 4.98 22.64 -11.16
CA VAL A 59 4.27 21.96 -12.26
C VAL A 59 3.85 20.54 -11.88
N GLY A 60 2.83 20.02 -12.55
CA GLY A 60 2.35 18.66 -12.32
C GLY A 60 1.02 18.38 -13.01
N ARG A 61 0.56 17.13 -12.86
CA ARG A 61 -0.74 16.67 -13.36
C ARG A 61 -1.53 15.99 -12.25
N ALA A 62 -2.84 16.16 -12.28
CA ALA A 62 -3.77 15.55 -11.35
C ALA A 62 -5.07 15.17 -12.06
N VAL A 63 -5.85 14.35 -11.37
CA VAL A 63 -7.29 14.24 -11.57
C VAL A 63 -7.98 14.87 -10.39
N VAL A 64 -9.00 15.69 -10.65
CA VAL A 64 -9.91 16.23 -9.64
C VAL A 64 -11.27 15.58 -9.86
N GLN A 65 -11.75 14.83 -8.88
CA GLN A 65 -13.06 14.18 -8.94
C GLN A 65 -14.11 15.16 -8.42
N GLY A 66 -15.12 15.43 -9.26
CA GLY A 66 -16.35 16.12 -8.86
C GLY A 66 -17.38 15.15 -8.29
N THR A 67 -18.63 15.55 -8.28
CA THR A 67 -19.76 14.65 -7.98
C THR A 67 -19.87 13.54 -9.03
N VAL A 68 -20.72 12.54 -8.78
CA VAL A 68 -21.00 11.45 -9.74
C VAL A 68 -21.49 12.01 -11.09
N ALA A 69 -22.31 13.07 -11.06
CA ALA A 69 -22.83 13.68 -12.28
C ALA A 69 -21.79 14.58 -12.98
N GLN A 70 -20.96 15.28 -12.21
CA GLN A 70 -19.85 16.10 -12.75
C GLN A 70 -18.75 15.25 -13.40
N GLY A 71 -18.48 14.07 -12.85
CA GLY A 71 -17.38 13.22 -13.28
C GLY A 71 -16.01 13.74 -12.82
N ALA A 72 -14.96 13.34 -13.54
CA ALA A 72 -13.58 13.63 -13.20
C ALA A 72 -12.92 14.56 -14.22
N TYR A 73 -12.14 15.51 -13.74
CA TYR A 73 -11.45 16.50 -14.57
C TYR A 73 -9.94 16.25 -14.55
N PRO A 74 -9.31 15.95 -15.69
CA PRO A 74 -7.87 16.04 -15.84
C PRO A 74 -7.42 17.49 -15.64
N VAL A 75 -6.37 17.71 -14.84
CA VAL A 75 -5.83 19.04 -14.55
C VAL A 75 -4.30 19.02 -14.67
N ALA A 76 -3.73 20.09 -15.22
CA ALA A 76 -2.28 20.30 -15.27
C ALA A 76 -1.92 21.73 -14.82
N ILE A 77 -0.85 21.85 -14.04
CA ILE A 77 -0.12 23.12 -13.84
C ILE A 77 1.10 23.06 -14.73
N THR A 78 1.18 23.94 -15.72
CA THR A 78 2.22 23.90 -16.77
C THR A 78 3.35 24.90 -16.53
N ALA A 79 3.16 25.82 -15.60
CA ALA A 79 4.19 26.72 -15.09
C ALA A 79 3.91 27.00 -13.60
N PRO A 80 4.93 27.23 -12.76
CA PRO A 80 4.72 27.44 -11.33
C PRO A 80 3.72 28.57 -11.05
N GLU A 81 2.84 28.34 -10.07
CA GLU A 81 1.78 29.27 -9.70
C GLU A 81 1.98 29.76 -8.27
N VAL A 82 1.95 31.07 -8.07
CA VAL A 82 2.12 31.70 -6.77
C VAL A 82 0.75 32.02 -6.20
N VAL A 83 0.52 31.61 -4.95
CA VAL A 83 -0.67 31.98 -4.19
C VAL A 83 -0.27 32.74 -2.94
N THR A 84 -1.13 33.68 -2.56
CA THR A 84 -0.96 34.51 -1.36
C THR A 84 -1.81 33.93 -0.23
N ILE A 85 -1.21 33.79 0.95
CA ILE A 85 -1.88 33.46 2.19
C ILE A 85 -2.28 34.75 2.89
N ALA A 86 -3.52 34.85 3.35
CA ALA A 86 -3.97 36.02 4.11
C ALA A 86 -3.21 36.16 5.44
N ASP A 87 -3.14 37.37 5.97
CA ASP A 87 -2.50 37.62 7.27
C ASP A 87 -3.10 36.74 8.38
N GLY A 88 -2.25 36.39 9.34
CA GLY A 88 -2.62 35.64 10.54
C GLY A 88 -3.62 36.41 11.39
N HIS A 89 -4.55 35.68 11.99
CA HIS A 89 -5.49 36.29 12.95
C HIS A 89 -4.72 36.78 14.18
N ALA A 90 -5.15 37.89 14.80
CA ALA A 90 -4.40 38.53 15.87
C ALA A 90 -4.16 37.61 17.09
N GLN A 91 -5.13 36.76 17.43
CA GLN A 91 -5.13 35.98 18.67
C GLN A 91 -4.90 34.47 18.48
N PHE A 92 -5.28 33.91 17.33
CA PHE A 92 -5.34 32.47 17.12
C PHE A 92 -4.64 32.08 15.84
N GLY A 93 -3.99 30.92 15.85
CA GLY A 93 -3.48 30.32 14.62
C GLY A 93 -4.63 29.73 13.80
N ARG A 94 -4.33 29.33 12.56
CA ARG A 94 -5.22 28.54 11.71
C ARG A 94 -4.43 27.61 10.80
N VAL A 95 -5.11 26.71 10.11
CA VAL A 95 -4.54 25.89 9.04
C VAL A 95 -5.28 26.21 7.75
N ASP A 96 -4.57 26.71 6.75
CA ASP A 96 -5.11 26.95 5.42
C ASP A 96 -4.81 25.73 4.53
N SER A 97 -5.65 25.44 3.53
CA SER A 97 -5.41 24.35 2.57
C SER A 97 -5.20 24.91 1.17
N ILE A 98 -4.13 24.49 0.50
CA ILE A 98 -3.89 24.75 -0.92
C ILE A 98 -4.47 23.60 -1.72
N VAL A 99 -5.36 23.92 -2.66
CA VAL A 99 -6.12 22.93 -3.43
C VAL A 99 -6.06 23.23 -4.93
N LEU A 100 -6.20 22.17 -5.75
CA LEU A 100 -6.67 22.33 -7.11
C LEU A 100 -8.18 22.37 -7.09
N ARG A 101 -8.77 23.45 -7.58
CA ARG A 101 -10.21 23.66 -7.66
C ARG A 101 -10.68 23.61 -9.10
N VAL A 102 -11.74 22.85 -9.35
CA VAL A 102 -12.55 22.95 -10.56
C VAL A 102 -13.86 23.65 -10.19
N ALA A 103 -14.19 24.69 -10.94
CA ALA A 103 -15.45 25.41 -10.90
C ALA A 103 -16.20 25.05 -12.19
N ASP A 104 -17.38 24.46 -12.05
CA ASP A 104 -18.24 24.03 -13.16
C ASP A 104 -19.67 24.55 -12.93
N PRO A 105 -20.06 25.68 -13.56
CA PRO A 105 -21.37 26.29 -13.40
C PRO A 105 -22.55 25.40 -13.78
N GLY A 106 -22.31 24.31 -14.53
CA GLY A 106 -23.35 23.32 -14.81
C GLY A 106 -23.78 22.54 -13.57
N TYR A 107 -22.96 22.55 -12.51
CA TYR A 107 -23.15 21.73 -11.32
C TYR A 107 -22.85 22.47 -10.01
N ASP A 108 -22.33 23.70 -10.06
CA ASP A 108 -22.10 24.57 -8.91
C ASP A 108 -22.59 26.01 -9.18
N THR A 109 -22.45 26.89 -8.20
CA THR A 109 -22.90 28.29 -8.29
C THR A 109 -21.81 29.23 -8.83
N SER A 110 -20.76 28.69 -9.44
CA SER A 110 -19.68 29.52 -9.99
C SER A 110 -20.16 30.30 -11.21
N PRO A 111 -19.61 31.51 -11.45
CA PRO A 111 -20.07 32.35 -12.56
C PRO A 111 -19.57 31.89 -13.92
N ALA A 112 -18.49 31.09 -13.96
CA ALA A 112 -17.86 30.62 -15.19
C ALA A 112 -17.01 29.36 -14.94
N PRO A 113 -16.87 28.48 -15.95
CA PRO A 113 -16.00 27.32 -15.84
C PRO A 113 -14.55 27.75 -15.65
N ALA A 114 -13.89 27.25 -14.60
CA ALA A 114 -12.51 27.61 -14.30
C ALA A 114 -11.77 26.50 -13.54
N VAL A 115 -10.46 26.44 -13.73
CA VAL A 115 -9.56 25.62 -12.90
C VAL A 115 -8.44 26.50 -12.34
N ARG A 116 -8.13 26.36 -11.06
CA ARG A 116 -7.13 27.21 -10.38
C ARG A 116 -6.46 26.49 -9.21
N VAL A 117 -5.27 26.94 -8.83
CA VAL A 117 -4.79 26.72 -7.46
C VAL A 117 -5.48 27.74 -6.55
N GLU A 118 -6.11 27.25 -5.50
CA GLU A 118 -6.87 28.06 -4.55
C GLU A 118 -6.37 27.83 -3.13
N VAL A 119 -6.37 28.89 -2.34
CA VAL A 119 -6.19 28.82 -0.89
C VAL A 119 -7.57 28.81 -0.25
N VAL A 120 -7.91 27.70 0.40
CA VAL A 120 -9.08 27.63 1.28
C VAL A 120 -8.61 27.99 2.67
N GLN A 121 -9.03 29.16 3.15
CA GLN A 121 -8.64 29.63 4.47
C GLN A 121 -9.34 28.79 5.56
N GLY A 122 -8.59 28.43 6.61
CA GLY A 122 -9.15 27.77 7.79
C GLY A 122 -9.74 28.76 8.79
N GLU A 123 -10.45 28.21 9.77
CA GLU A 123 -11.02 29.00 10.87
C GLU A 123 -9.96 29.25 11.96
N PRO A 124 -9.72 30.50 12.38
CA PRO A 124 -8.83 30.80 13.50
C PRO A 124 -9.40 30.29 14.83
N THR A 125 -8.72 29.34 15.47
CA THR A 125 -9.16 28.76 16.75
C THR A 125 -7.98 28.40 17.64
N ALA A 126 -8.25 28.09 18.91
CA ALA A 126 -7.23 27.62 19.84
C ALA A 126 -6.63 26.25 19.46
N THR A 127 -7.37 25.45 18.67
CA THR A 127 -6.93 24.15 18.14
C THR A 127 -7.15 24.11 16.64
N PRO A 128 -6.28 24.78 15.84
CA PRO A 128 -6.42 24.87 14.40
C PRO A 128 -6.58 23.51 13.72
N ALA A 129 -7.58 23.39 12.86
CA ALA A 129 -7.79 22.24 12.00
C ALA A 129 -7.90 22.69 10.55
N ALA A 130 -7.51 21.80 9.63
CA ALA A 130 -7.61 22.09 8.21
C ALA A 130 -9.10 22.21 7.78
N PRO A 131 -9.45 23.14 6.89
CA PRO A 131 -10.82 23.38 6.47
C PRO A 131 -11.43 22.16 5.80
N THR A 132 -12.76 22.02 5.83
CA THR A 132 -13.45 21.01 5.02
C THR A 132 -13.50 21.47 3.57
N LEU A 133 -13.17 20.58 2.63
CA LEU A 133 -13.29 20.89 1.20
C LEU A 133 -14.69 20.50 0.70
N THR A 134 -15.36 21.43 0.04
CA THR A 134 -16.64 21.22 -0.67
C THR A 134 -16.39 21.19 -2.17
N GLY A 135 -17.30 20.63 -2.98
CA GLY A 135 -17.19 20.65 -4.44
C GLY A 135 -15.99 19.88 -5.02
N ALA A 136 -15.69 20.10 -6.31
CA ALA A 136 -14.60 19.45 -7.02
C ALA A 136 -13.24 20.06 -6.63
N ALA A 137 -12.60 19.50 -5.60
CA ALA A 137 -11.24 19.88 -5.21
C ALA A 137 -10.36 18.73 -4.79
N LEU A 138 -9.08 18.86 -5.13
CA LEU A 138 -7.99 18.00 -4.66
C LEU A 138 -7.08 18.81 -3.74
N ARG A 139 -6.95 18.37 -2.48
CA ARG A 139 -5.99 18.95 -1.53
C ARG A 139 -4.56 18.60 -1.92
N LEU A 140 -3.69 19.60 -1.93
CA LEU A 140 -2.26 19.42 -2.19
C LEU A 140 -1.44 19.63 -0.90
N TRP A 141 -1.66 20.73 -0.20
CA TRP A 141 -0.88 21.11 0.98
C TRP A 141 -1.79 21.70 2.05
N ASP A 142 -1.41 21.50 3.31
CA ASP A 142 -1.89 22.34 4.41
C ASP A 142 -0.77 23.29 4.83
N VAL A 143 -1.14 24.52 5.19
CA VAL A 143 -0.24 25.59 5.64
C VAL A 143 -0.63 26.00 7.05
N THR A 144 0.26 25.82 8.00
CA THR A 144 0.08 26.37 9.35
C THR A 144 0.35 27.87 9.33
N VAL A 145 -0.65 28.66 9.73
CA VAL A 145 -0.56 30.13 9.82
C VAL A 145 -0.64 30.52 11.29
N PRO A 146 0.50 30.93 11.91
CA PRO A 146 0.50 31.39 13.29
C PRO A 146 -0.34 32.66 13.53
N ALA A 147 -0.65 32.94 14.80
CA ALA A 147 -1.30 34.18 15.18
C ALA A 147 -0.38 35.39 14.94
N GLY A 148 -0.94 36.52 14.51
CA GLY A 148 -0.25 37.80 14.39
C GLY A 148 0.82 37.91 13.29
N ILE A 149 1.02 36.87 12.48
CA ILE A 149 1.98 36.92 11.37
C ILE A 149 1.37 37.63 10.15
N SER A 150 2.21 38.36 9.44
CA SER A 150 1.89 39.10 8.22
C SER A 150 3.18 39.33 7.44
N ALA A 151 3.09 39.94 6.25
CA ALA A 151 4.27 40.37 5.52
C ALA A 151 5.17 41.34 6.34
N GLY A 152 4.60 42.13 7.26
CA GLY A 152 5.33 43.11 8.08
C GLY A 152 5.84 42.58 9.42
N THR A 153 5.38 41.41 9.87
CA THR A 153 5.71 40.84 11.20
C THR A 153 6.51 39.54 11.12
N GLY A 154 7.25 39.34 10.01
CA GLY A 154 8.15 38.21 9.80
C GLY A 154 7.59 37.06 8.95
N GLY A 155 6.28 37.06 8.69
CA GLY A 155 5.63 36.11 7.79
C GLY A 155 5.60 34.65 8.24
N ILE A 156 5.27 33.77 7.31
CA ILE A 156 5.22 32.32 7.49
C ILE A 156 6.63 31.73 7.44
N THR A 157 6.97 30.89 8.42
CA THR A 157 8.20 30.07 8.39
C THR A 157 7.98 28.85 7.49
N TRP A 158 8.24 28.99 6.18
CA TRP A 158 7.91 27.99 5.17
C TRP A 158 8.56 26.62 5.34
N SER A 159 9.73 26.54 5.96
CA SER A 159 10.43 25.27 6.19
C SER A 159 9.68 24.31 7.12
N SER A 160 8.77 24.81 7.96
CA SER A 160 7.99 24.03 8.92
C SER A 160 6.48 24.20 8.78
N ALA A 161 6.02 25.23 8.05
CA ALA A 161 4.60 25.52 7.92
C ALA A 161 3.85 24.58 6.96
N LEU A 162 4.55 23.91 6.04
CA LEU A 162 3.96 23.06 5.00
C LEU A 162 3.79 21.62 5.46
N ALA A 163 2.57 21.10 5.38
CA ALA A 163 2.27 19.69 5.50
C ALA A 163 1.81 19.13 4.15
N ASP A 164 2.49 18.10 3.66
CA ASP A 164 2.14 17.44 2.39
C ASP A 164 0.84 16.65 2.53
N ARG A 165 -0.14 16.99 1.70
CA ARG A 165 -1.46 16.35 1.65
C ARG A 165 -1.75 15.73 0.28
N ARG A 166 -0.76 15.69 -0.61
CA ARG A 166 -0.91 15.09 -1.94
C ARG A 166 -1.20 13.61 -1.80
N ARG A 167 -2.41 13.20 -2.16
CA ARG A 167 -2.71 11.79 -2.46
C ARG A 167 -2.35 11.50 -3.91
N PHE A 168 -1.77 10.33 -4.16
CA PHE A 168 -1.48 9.88 -5.52
C PHE A 168 -2.57 8.96 -6.06
N THR A 169 -2.63 8.89 -7.38
CA THR A 169 -3.47 7.99 -8.16
C THR A 169 -2.65 7.35 -9.28
N SER A 170 -3.21 6.32 -9.92
CA SER A 170 -2.60 5.55 -11.00
C SER A 170 -3.63 5.28 -12.09
N ALA A 171 -3.19 4.79 -13.25
CA ALA A 171 -4.10 4.19 -14.22
C ALA A 171 -4.78 2.94 -13.61
N ALA A 172 -5.96 2.56 -14.11
CA ALA A 172 -6.62 1.32 -13.75
C ALA A 172 -5.69 0.12 -13.98
N GLY A 173 -5.62 -0.80 -13.02
CA GLY A 173 -4.66 -1.91 -13.01
C GLY A 173 -3.24 -1.52 -12.54
N GLY A 174 -2.92 -0.24 -12.43
CA GLY A 174 -1.63 0.23 -11.91
C GLY A 174 -1.57 0.21 -10.38
N ILE A 175 -0.35 0.17 -9.84
CA ILE A 175 -0.10 0.29 -8.40
C ILE A 175 -0.26 1.75 -7.99
N ILE A 176 -1.17 2.04 -7.06
CA ILE A 176 -1.31 3.38 -6.49
C ILE A 176 -0.06 3.70 -5.66
N PRO A 177 0.72 4.73 -6.00
CA PRO A 177 1.90 5.10 -5.23
C PRO A 177 1.54 5.56 -3.82
N ARG A 178 2.49 5.42 -2.89
CA ARG A 178 2.34 5.99 -1.55
C ARG A 178 2.17 7.50 -1.64
N GLY A 179 1.10 8.02 -1.06
CA GLY A 179 0.86 9.45 -0.85
C GLY A 179 0.36 9.73 0.55
N TYR A 180 -0.15 10.95 0.74
CA TYR A 180 -0.89 11.29 1.94
C TYR A 180 -2.16 10.46 2.06
N GLY A 181 -2.44 9.95 3.26
CA GLY A 181 -3.65 9.21 3.58
C GLY A 181 -3.69 7.83 2.91
N LEU A 182 -3.31 6.78 3.66
CA LEU A 182 -3.51 5.39 3.26
C LEU A 182 -4.87 4.83 3.74
N ALA A 183 -5.72 5.67 4.33
CA ALA A 183 -7.04 5.29 4.82
C ALA A 183 -8.09 5.44 3.71
N PHE A 184 -8.02 4.59 2.68
CA PHE A 184 -9.05 4.48 1.65
C PHE A 184 -9.34 3.01 1.36
N ALA A 185 -10.59 2.67 1.03
CA ALA A 185 -10.95 1.34 0.56
C ALA A 185 -10.50 1.14 -0.89
N GLY A 186 -10.19 -0.10 -1.28
CA GLY A 186 -10.01 -0.44 -2.68
C GLY A 186 -11.36 -0.54 -3.39
N SER A 187 -11.35 -0.30 -4.70
CA SER A 187 -12.56 -0.17 -5.52
C SER A 187 -12.92 -1.45 -6.27
N TYR A 188 -11.98 -2.38 -6.40
CA TYR A 188 -12.20 -3.69 -7.00
C TYR A 188 -11.22 -4.72 -6.41
N ASP A 189 -11.63 -5.98 -6.36
CA ASP A 189 -10.76 -7.06 -5.88
C ASP A 189 -9.49 -7.14 -6.73
N GLY A 190 -8.32 -7.13 -6.08
CA GLY A 190 -7.03 -7.17 -6.77
C GLY A 190 -6.45 -5.83 -7.19
N GLN A 191 -7.05 -4.72 -6.79
CA GLN A 191 -6.37 -3.43 -6.85
C GLN A 191 -5.09 -3.45 -6.00
N TYR A 192 -4.02 -2.81 -6.47
CA TYR A 192 -2.74 -2.74 -5.76
C TYR A 192 -2.41 -1.31 -5.30
N ARG A 193 -1.72 -1.21 -4.16
CA ARG A 193 -1.11 0.03 -3.68
C ARG A 193 0.26 -0.22 -3.07
N ASP A 194 1.06 0.84 -3.01
CA ASP A 194 2.31 0.91 -2.26
C ASP A 194 2.08 1.70 -0.96
N THR A 195 2.60 1.17 0.14
CA THR A 195 2.55 1.79 1.48
C THR A 195 3.89 2.41 1.90
N GLY A 196 4.96 2.18 1.13
CA GLY A 196 6.35 2.48 1.46
C GLY A 196 7.04 1.44 2.33
N ALA A 197 6.29 0.50 2.94
CA ALA A 197 6.83 -0.67 3.63
C ALA A 197 6.68 -1.96 2.80
N GLY A 198 5.84 -1.93 1.77
CA GLY A 198 5.53 -3.05 0.91
C GLY A 198 4.28 -2.79 0.08
N LEU A 199 3.96 -3.74 -0.79
CA LEU A 199 2.75 -3.72 -1.59
C LEU A 199 1.59 -4.30 -0.79
N GLU A 200 0.39 -3.78 -1.06
CA GLU A 200 -0.85 -4.38 -0.59
C GLU A 200 -1.80 -4.61 -1.77
N ARG A 201 -2.57 -5.69 -1.68
CA ARG A 201 -3.65 -6.03 -2.62
C ARG A 201 -4.99 -5.88 -1.90
N TRP A 202 -5.95 -5.20 -2.51
CA TRP A 202 -7.31 -5.13 -1.98
C TRP A 202 -8.00 -6.48 -2.06
N SER A 203 -8.62 -6.89 -0.96
CA SER A 203 -9.50 -8.05 -0.88
C SER A 203 -10.93 -7.58 -0.65
N ALA A 204 -11.77 -7.68 -1.68
CA ALA A 204 -13.18 -7.31 -1.57
C ALA A 204 -13.91 -8.22 -0.55
N LYS A 205 -13.50 -9.50 -0.47
CA LYS A 205 -14.02 -10.46 0.51
C LYS A 205 -13.71 -10.03 1.95
N ALA A 206 -12.51 -9.51 2.20
CA ALA A 206 -12.11 -9.04 3.52
C ALA A 206 -12.54 -7.58 3.80
N GLY A 207 -12.95 -6.83 2.77
CA GLY A 207 -13.17 -5.39 2.86
C GLY A 207 -11.93 -4.62 3.31
N ALA A 208 -10.73 -5.14 3.00
CA ALA A 208 -9.47 -4.65 3.54
C ALA A 208 -8.29 -4.81 2.58
N TRP A 209 -7.30 -3.94 2.73
CA TRP A 209 -5.98 -4.11 2.13
C TRP A 209 -5.22 -5.21 2.85
N GLN A 210 -4.58 -6.09 2.09
CA GLN A 210 -3.78 -7.19 2.63
C GLN A 210 -2.35 -7.09 2.09
N PRO A 211 -1.33 -7.42 2.90
CA PRO A 211 0.05 -7.51 2.43
C PRO A 211 0.17 -8.39 1.19
N TYR A 212 0.98 -7.94 0.23
CA TYR A 212 1.29 -8.70 -0.98
C TYR A 212 2.81 -8.85 -1.17
N PRO A 213 3.31 -10.08 -1.41
CA PRO A 213 2.56 -11.34 -1.44
C PRO A 213 1.93 -11.67 -0.07
N ALA A 214 0.81 -12.40 -0.10
CA ALA A 214 0.16 -12.82 1.13
C ALA A 214 1.10 -13.69 1.96
N ASP A 215 1.10 -13.46 3.28
CA ASP A 215 1.97 -14.14 4.23
C ASP A 215 1.12 -14.76 5.33
N SER A 216 1.13 -16.08 5.45
CA SER A 216 0.36 -16.79 6.47
C SER A 216 0.91 -16.59 7.88
N GLY A 217 2.13 -16.06 8.02
CA GLY A 217 2.93 -16.23 9.23
C GLY A 217 3.27 -17.71 9.46
N TRP A 218 3.95 -18.02 10.56
CA TRP A 218 4.23 -19.40 10.94
C TRP A 218 2.98 -20.08 11.51
N GLN A 219 2.56 -21.16 10.86
CA GLN A 219 1.43 -22.00 11.23
C GLN A 219 1.95 -23.34 11.77
N PRO A 220 1.39 -23.89 12.86
CA PRO A 220 1.81 -25.18 13.38
C PRO A 220 1.51 -26.32 12.40
N LEU A 221 2.37 -27.34 12.38
CA LEU A 221 2.11 -28.58 11.64
C LEU A 221 1.41 -29.61 12.55
N THR A 222 0.35 -30.23 12.06
CA THR A 222 -0.29 -31.37 12.73
C THR A 222 0.51 -32.65 12.44
N LEU A 223 1.12 -33.18 13.49
CA LEU A 223 1.94 -34.39 13.42
C LEU A 223 1.07 -35.65 13.51
N SER A 224 1.53 -36.74 12.88
CA SER A 224 0.91 -38.06 13.01
C SER A 224 0.95 -38.53 14.48
N SER A 225 -0.01 -39.38 14.87
CA SER A 225 0.00 -39.99 16.21
C SER A 225 1.33 -40.67 16.51
N GLY A 226 1.85 -40.45 17.72
CA GLY A 226 3.15 -40.97 18.15
C GLY A 226 4.34 -40.07 17.83
N TYR A 227 4.15 -38.92 17.17
CA TYR A 227 5.19 -37.93 16.90
C TYR A 227 4.92 -36.58 17.57
N GLY A 228 5.99 -35.86 17.91
CA GLY A 228 5.95 -34.62 18.68
C GLY A 228 7.21 -33.78 18.49
N TRP A 229 7.22 -32.61 19.13
CA TRP A 229 8.44 -31.81 19.27
C TRP A 229 9.38 -32.47 20.31
N PRO A 230 10.66 -32.73 19.98
CA PRO A 230 11.60 -33.44 20.87
C PRO A 230 12.13 -32.58 22.05
N ASN A 231 11.45 -31.50 22.42
CA ASN A 231 11.86 -30.55 23.47
C ASN A 231 13.21 -29.85 23.25
N HIS A 232 13.65 -29.72 22.00
CA HIS A 232 14.80 -28.89 21.62
C HIS A 232 14.64 -28.35 20.20
N GLY A 233 15.27 -27.20 19.91
CA GLY A 233 15.01 -26.47 18.66
C GLY A 233 13.61 -25.84 18.66
N THR A 234 12.97 -25.73 17.50
CA THR A 234 11.62 -25.16 17.37
C THR A 234 10.57 -26.23 17.07
N PRO A 235 9.30 -26.05 17.47
CA PRO A 235 8.20 -26.90 17.05
C PRO A 235 7.99 -26.87 15.53
N ALA A 236 7.57 -28.00 14.96
CA ALA A 236 7.31 -28.14 13.54
C ALA A 236 6.23 -27.15 13.07
N ALA A 237 6.56 -26.36 12.06
CA ALA A 237 5.67 -25.33 11.52
C ALA A 237 5.95 -25.09 10.03
N TRP A 238 4.97 -24.49 9.35
CA TRP A 238 5.07 -24.07 7.96
C TRP A 238 4.70 -22.58 7.83
N ARG A 239 5.15 -21.93 6.76
CA ARG A 239 4.77 -20.56 6.40
C ARG A 239 4.66 -20.48 4.89
N ARG A 240 3.62 -19.82 4.39
CA ARG A 240 3.43 -19.52 2.97
C ARG A 240 3.59 -18.03 2.73
N ILE A 241 4.47 -17.68 1.79
CA ILE A 241 4.66 -16.33 1.26
C ILE A 241 4.41 -16.38 -0.23
N GLY A 242 3.23 -15.96 -0.68
CA GLY A 242 2.79 -16.14 -2.06
C GLY A 242 2.78 -17.64 -2.44
N PRO A 243 3.49 -18.08 -3.49
CA PRO A 243 3.62 -19.49 -3.83
C PRO A 243 4.71 -20.23 -3.04
N LEU A 244 5.56 -19.54 -2.26
CA LEU A 244 6.68 -20.16 -1.56
C LEU A 244 6.22 -20.72 -0.21
N ILE A 245 6.48 -22.01 0.02
CA ILE A 245 6.37 -22.67 1.33
C ILE A 245 7.74 -22.74 1.98
N MET A 246 7.77 -22.44 3.27
CA MET A 246 8.91 -22.67 4.16
C MET A 246 8.47 -23.64 5.25
N LEU A 247 9.27 -24.67 5.53
CA LEU A 247 9.09 -25.50 6.72
C LEU A 247 10.19 -25.17 7.74
N ARG A 248 9.91 -25.46 9.01
CA ARG A 248 10.88 -25.39 10.10
C ARG A 248 10.54 -26.37 11.21
N GLY A 249 11.47 -26.53 12.13
CA GLY A 249 11.28 -27.22 13.40
C GLY A 249 11.67 -28.69 13.34
N ARG A 250 11.59 -29.34 14.51
CA ARG A 250 12.04 -30.72 14.69
C ARG A 250 10.88 -31.64 15.06
N ILE A 251 10.95 -32.87 14.58
CA ILE A 251 9.95 -33.91 14.80
C ILE A 251 10.66 -35.17 15.28
N GLY A 252 10.19 -35.74 16.38
CA GLY A 252 10.65 -37.02 16.91
C GLY A 252 9.50 -37.84 17.50
N PRO A 253 9.69 -39.12 17.84
CA PRO A 253 8.69 -39.92 18.52
C PRO A 253 8.36 -39.35 19.91
N THR A 254 7.10 -39.43 20.33
CA THR A 254 6.67 -39.00 21.69
C THR A 254 7.16 -39.95 22.78
N LYS A 255 7.41 -41.21 22.43
CA LYS A 255 7.97 -42.21 23.35
C LYS A 255 9.49 -42.03 23.42
N ALA A 256 9.98 -41.59 24.58
CA ALA A 256 11.41 -41.42 24.85
C ALA A 256 12.23 -42.67 24.46
N GLY A 257 13.39 -42.44 23.83
CA GLY A 257 14.29 -43.49 23.36
C GLY A 257 13.84 -44.23 22.10
N SER A 258 12.66 -43.94 21.56
CA SER A 258 12.19 -44.54 20.30
C SER A 258 12.81 -43.86 19.08
N THR A 259 12.81 -44.56 17.96
CA THR A 259 13.28 -44.05 16.67
C THR A 259 12.13 -43.91 15.68
N ILE A 260 12.34 -43.13 14.63
CA ILE A 260 11.44 -42.95 13.50
C ILE A 260 11.72 -44.10 12.51
N PRO A 261 10.78 -45.03 12.29
CA PRO A 261 10.99 -46.14 11.36
C PRO A 261 11.19 -45.68 9.91
N ASN A 262 11.86 -46.52 9.12
CA ASN A 262 11.94 -46.33 7.68
C ASN A 262 10.54 -46.30 7.05
N GLY A 263 10.27 -45.35 6.16
CA GLY A 263 8.98 -45.18 5.49
C GLY A 263 7.86 -44.63 6.40
N ALA A 264 8.17 -44.26 7.63
CA ALA A 264 7.17 -43.73 8.56
C ALA A 264 6.57 -42.41 8.05
N THR A 265 5.25 -42.27 8.14
CA THR A 265 4.55 -41.01 7.84
C THR A 265 4.44 -40.18 9.12
N ILE A 266 5.28 -39.16 9.24
CA ILE A 266 5.44 -38.38 10.49
C ILE A 266 4.46 -37.20 10.59
N LEU A 267 3.94 -36.73 9.45
CA LEU A 267 2.85 -35.74 9.36
C LEU A 267 2.19 -35.80 7.99
N THR A 268 1.05 -35.12 7.86
CA THR A 268 0.45 -34.80 6.55
C THR A 268 0.32 -33.28 6.43
N LEU A 269 0.89 -32.71 5.36
CA LEU A 269 0.79 -31.29 5.09
C LEU A 269 -0.65 -30.89 4.77
N PRO A 270 -1.10 -29.73 5.28
CA PRO A 270 -2.38 -29.18 4.90
C PRO A 270 -2.36 -28.83 3.40
N VAL A 271 -3.53 -28.82 2.76
CA VAL A 271 -3.63 -28.76 1.29
C VAL A 271 -2.92 -27.54 0.71
N GLU A 272 -3.00 -26.41 1.40
CA GLU A 272 -2.40 -25.13 1.04
C GLU A 272 -0.87 -25.08 1.13
N ALA A 273 -0.25 -26.08 1.75
CA ALA A 273 1.19 -26.21 1.91
C ALA A 273 1.78 -27.37 1.09
N ARG A 274 1.00 -28.05 0.24
CA ARG A 274 1.51 -29.17 -0.56
C ARG A 274 2.34 -28.67 -1.75
N PRO A 275 3.36 -29.43 -2.19
CA PRO A 275 4.12 -29.10 -3.38
C PRO A 275 3.24 -28.94 -4.62
N ALA A 276 3.61 -27.98 -5.46
CA ALA A 276 2.93 -27.67 -6.71
C ALA A 276 2.77 -28.91 -7.61
N GLY A 277 1.60 -29.02 -8.25
CA GLY A 277 1.25 -30.10 -9.16
C GLY A 277 1.09 -31.48 -8.50
N GLY A 278 0.98 -31.54 -7.17
CA GLY A 278 0.86 -32.80 -6.42
C GLY A 278 2.05 -33.73 -6.62
N ARG A 279 3.25 -33.18 -6.88
CA ARG A 279 4.46 -33.96 -7.13
C ARG A 279 5.17 -34.31 -5.83
N GLU A 280 6.00 -35.34 -5.90
CA GLU A 280 6.93 -35.64 -4.84
C GLU A 280 7.98 -34.53 -4.70
N PHE A 281 8.29 -34.19 -3.45
CA PHE A 281 9.37 -33.26 -3.12
C PHE A 281 10.28 -33.89 -2.08
N ALA A 282 11.54 -34.14 -2.44
CA ALA A 282 12.53 -34.78 -1.58
C ALA A 282 13.61 -33.80 -1.13
N TRP A 283 14.11 -33.95 0.09
CA TRP A 283 15.26 -33.21 0.60
C TRP A 283 16.11 -34.05 1.55
N ALA A 284 17.34 -33.61 1.79
CA ALA A 284 18.20 -34.15 2.84
C ALA A 284 17.92 -33.39 4.14
N SER A 285 17.43 -34.10 5.15
CA SER A 285 17.08 -33.53 6.45
C SER A 285 18.19 -33.81 7.47
N PRO A 286 18.70 -32.78 8.17
CA PRO A 286 19.51 -32.99 9.37
C PRO A 286 18.71 -33.77 10.41
N ARG A 287 19.36 -34.71 11.07
CA ARG A 287 18.76 -35.59 12.07
C ARG A 287 19.72 -35.80 13.23
N ASP A 288 19.22 -36.36 14.33
CA ASP A 288 20.13 -36.95 15.30
C ASP A 288 20.77 -38.24 14.81
N GLN A 289 21.83 -38.56 15.53
CA GLN A 289 22.55 -39.80 15.40
C GLN A 289 22.84 -40.34 16.79
N ILE A 290 22.59 -41.63 16.99
CA ILE A 290 22.72 -42.29 18.28
C ILE A 290 24.19 -42.72 18.51
N SER A 291 24.98 -42.88 17.44
CA SER A 291 26.31 -43.55 17.47
C SER A 291 27.48 -42.81 16.81
N ARG A 292 27.31 -42.00 15.73
CA ARG A 292 28.46 -41.40 15.00
C ARG A 292 28.18 -40.05 14.29
N GLY A 293 28.50 -38.91 14.90
CA GLY A 293 28.52 -37.59 14.23
C GLY A 293 27.14 -36.99 13.90
N PRO A 294 27.06 -35.85 13.19
CA PRO A 294 25.81 -35.39 12.57
C PRO A 294 25.57 -36.11 11.24
N SER A 295 24.34 -36.57 10.99
CA SER A 295 23.96 -37.21 9.72
C SER A 295 22.68 -36.63 9.14
N ILE A 296 22.39 -37.09 7.93
CA ILE A 296 21.25 -36.70 7.11
C ILE A 296 20.39 -37.92 6.86
N CYS A 297 19.07 -37.75 6.78
CA CYS A 297 18.17 -38.75 6.19
C CYS A 297 17.42 -38.12 5.01
N ARG A 298 17.03 -38.94 4.04
CA ARG A 298 16.14 -38.49 2.97
C ARG A 298 14.73 -38.37 3.54
N VAL A 299 14.08 -37.24 3.27
CA VAL A 299 12.67 -37.02 3.63
C VAL A 299 11.94 -36.59 2.37
N GLU A 300 10.70 -37.03 2.23
CA GLU A 300 9.88 -36.74 1.06
C GLU A 300 8.49 -36.31 1.46
N ILE A 301 7.96 -35.32 0.74
CA ILE A 301 6.54 -35.05 0.67
C ILE A 301 5.99 -35.88 -0.49
N GLN A 302 5.05 -36.77 -0.20
CA GLN A 302 4.32 -37.56 -1.18
C GLN A 302 3.18 -36.74 -1.82
N PRO A 303 2.62 -37.15 -2.98
CA PRO A 303 1.55 -36.42 -3.68
C PRO A 303 0.34 -36.03 -2.80
N GLY A 304 -0.01 -36.86 -1.82
CA GLY A 304 -1.08 -36.60 -0.84
C GLY A 304 -0.71 -35.66 0.31
N GLY A 305 0.50 -35.09 0.32
CA GLY A 305 1.04 -34.27 1.41
C GLY A 305 1.67 -35.07 2.57
N ALA A 306 1.66 -36.41 2.50
CA ALA A 306 2.26 -37.25 3.53
C ALA A 306 3.79 -37.07 3.53
N VAL A 307 4.35 -36.72 4.69
CA VAL A 307 5.80 -36.56 4.85
C VAL A 307 6.40 -37.84 5.40
N ARG A 308 7.36 -38.42 4.67
CA ARG A 308 7.97 -39.71 4.98
C ARG A 308 9.48 -39.63 5.09
N THR A 309 10.04 -40.36 6.04
CA THR A 309 11.49 -40.52 6.23
C THR A 309 11.99 -41.80 5.58
N TYR A 310 13.16 -41.74 4.96
CA TYR A 310 13.82 -42.88 4.33
C TYR A 310 15.23 -43.03 4.88
N GLU A 311 15.40 -44.06 5.71
CA GLU A 311 16.64 -44.38 6.42
C GLU A 311 16.62 -45.86 6.82
N PHE A 312 17.70 -46.60 6.54
CA PHE A 312 17.74 -48.05 6.74
C PHE A 312 18.76 -48.50 7.78
N TRP A 313 19.77 -47.69 8.11
CA TRP A 313 20.96 -48.17 8.81
C TRP A 313 21.02 -47.75 10.28
N GLU A 314 20.69 -46.48 10.55
CA GLU A 314 20.59 -45.94 11.91
C GLU A 314 19.32 -45.11 11.96
N LEU A 315 18.23 -45.58 12.57
CA LEU A 315 16.98 -44.83 12.57
C LEU A 315 17.07 -43.57 13.46
N PRO A 316 16.64 -42.38 13.00
CA PRO A 316 16.73 -41.16 13.80
C PRO A 316 15.72 -41.14 14.96
N GLN A 317 16.03 -40.47 16.07
CA GLN A 317 15.05 -40.11 17.11
C GLN A 317 14.45 -38.72 16.85
N TRP A 318 15.05 -37.90 15.98
CA TRP A 318 14.42 -36.72 15.40
C TRP A 318 14.98 -36.34 14.03
N ILE A 319 14.17 -35.64 13.25
CA ILE A 319 14.58 -34.97 12.01
C ILE A 319 14.28 -33.47 12.09
N SER A 320 14.96 -32.66 11.26
CA SER A 320 14.74 -31.21 11.13
C SER A 320 14.12 -30.86 9.78
N LEU A 321 13.12 -29.98 9.82
CA LEU A 321 12.53 -29.34 8.65
C LEU A 321 13.15 -27.96 8.37
N ASP A 322 14.16 -27.55 9.14
CA ASP A 322 14.78 -26.23 9.02
C ASP A 322 15.46 -26.07 7.66
N GLY A 323 15.15 -24.96 6.96
CA GLY A 323 15.73 -24.65 5.66
C GLY A 323 15.02 -25.30 4.46
N VAL A 324 13.93 -26.03 4.68
CA VAL A 324 13.14 -26.61 3.59
C VAL A 324 12.26 -25.54 2.95
N THR A 325 12.43 -25.34 1.65
CA THR A 325 11.61 -24.42 0.86
C THR A 325 11.23 -25.03 -0.49
N TYR A 326 10.00 -24.80 -0.92
CA TYR A 326 9.47 -25.25 -2.21
C TYR A 326 8.26 -24.41 -2.62
N THR A 327 7.78 -24.58 -3.85
CA THR A 327 6.59 -23.90 -4.36
C THR A 327 5.33 -24.74 -4.16
N ALA A 328 4.24 -24.12 -3.74
CA ALA A 328 2.87 -24.65 -3.73
C ALA A 328 2.02 -23.97 -4.81
N ASP A 329 0.93 -24.64 -5.20
CA ASP A 329 -0.11 -24.07 -6.08
C ASP A 329 -0.96 -23.01 -5.34
#